data_AF-A0A8T5SM35-F1
#
_entry.id   AF-A0A8T5SM35-F1
#
_cell.length_a   1.000
_cell.length_b   1.000
_cell.length_c   1.000
_cell.angle_alpha   90.00
_cell.angle_beta   90.00
_cell.angle_gamma   90.00
#
_symmetry.space_group_name_H-M   'P 1'
#
loop_
_entity.id
_entity.type
_entity.pdbx_description
1 polymer ?
#
loop_
_entity_poly.entity_id
_entity_poly.type
_entity_poly.pdbx_seq_one_letter_code
_entity_poly.pdbx_strand_id
1 'polypeptide(L)'
;MSEERPSTIKFIDRELRKIDINLSGLEVSFPLNAIPDMIYETIVNTLEGARDADEKTRRLYDSTLMKPTISSQNATGIFPINSAKKLVRLTLTDDALDDMILELEGAELSFQGRPFDETIEERIELYQKVMLDDKKIDRFRFGAVEMYGDVTYQNILRDPRVSLNFFWRQEAEPQSQSYQVNCIAEIVPPGDPYFRYMRLMRRLFSSRLLELRGTVDYVCAYKFWVCESKEKSLTEKAGYSFL
;
A
#
# COMPACT_ATOMS: atom_id res chain seq x y z
N MET A 1 24.66 9.81 -21.93
CA MET A 1 25.04 8.64 -21.12
C MET A 1 23.80 8.21 -20.37
N SER A 2 23.28 7.00 -20.58
CA SER A 2 22.17 6.50 -19.79
C SER A 2 22.67 6.27 -18.37
N GLU A 3 22.19 7.05 -17.40
CA GLU A 3 22.39 6.74 -16.00
C GLU A 3 21.66 5.42 -15.72
N GLU A 4 22.40 4.31 -15.76
CA GLU A 4 21.88 3.04 -15.26
C GLU A 4 21.46 3.25 -13.82
N ARG A 5 20.19 2.94 -13.53
CA ARG A 5 19.68 3.05 -12.16
C ARG A 5 20.53 2.10 -11.29
N PRO A 6 20.98 2.57 -10.11
CA PRO A 6 21.82 1.77 -9.23
C PRO A 6 21.14 0.48 -8.77
N SER A 7 19.81 0.42 -8.80
CA SER A 7 19.06 -0.81 -8.59
C SER A 7 17.89 -0.95 -9.54
N THR A 8 17.63 -2.18 -9.96
CA THR A 8 16.51 -2.54 -10.85
C THR A 8 15.97 -3.92 -10.50
N ILE A 9 14.65 -4.08 -10.51
CA ILE A 9 14.03 -5.41 -10.45
C ILE A 9 14.20 -6.03 -11.83
N LYS A 10 14.80 -7.22 -11.88
CA LYS A 10 14.97 -7.98 -13.13
C LYS A 10 13.75 -8.83 -13.42
N PHE A 11 13.28 -9.55 -12.40
CA PHE A 11 12.23 -10.53 -12.56
C PHE A 11 11.51 -10.81 -11.24
N ILE A 12 10.21 -11.06 -11.32
CA ILE A 12 9.39 -11.54 -10.21
C ILE A 12 8.77 -12.86 -10.67
N ASP A 13 9.25 -13.95 -10.11
CA ASP A 13 8.79 -15.28 -10.39
C ASP A 13 7.75 -15.71 -9.34
N ARG A 14 6.49 -15.81 -9.76
CA ARG A 14 5.40 -16.24 -8.88
C ARG A 14 5.37 -17.76 -8.68
N GLU A 15 5.84 -18.53 -9.64
CA GLU A 15 5.87 -19.99 -9.56
C GLU A 15 7.01 -20.46 -8.65
N LEU A 16 8.19 -19.88 -8.84
CA LEU A 16 9.37 -20.15 -8.00
C LEU A 16 9.40 -19.32 -6.71
N ARG A 17 8.40 -18.45 -6.50
CA ARG A 17 8.27 -17.56 -5.35
C ARG A 17 9.55 -16.79 -5.05
N LYS A 18 10.02 -16.04 -6.06
CA LYS A 18 11.32 -15.38 -6.04
C LYS A 18 11.25 -14.00 -6.68
N ILE A 19 12.04 -13.07 -6.16
CA ILE A 19 12.26 -11.74 -6.74
C ILE A 19 13.74 -11.59 -6.99
N ASP A 20 14.12 -11.38 -8.24
CA ASP A 20 15.50 -11.15 -8.64
C ASP A 20 15.72 -9.67 -8.93
N ILE A 21 16.70 -9.08 -8.25
CA ILE A 21 17.07 -7.68 -8.40
C ILE A 21 18.55 -7.54 -8.71
N ASN A 22 18.89 -6.53 -9.50
CA ASN A 22 20.24 -6.00 -9.59
C ASN A 22 20.38 -4.90 -8.53
N LEU A 23 21.33 -5.04 -7.62
CA LEU A 23 21.62 -4.07 -6.58
C LEU A 23 23.09 -3.67 -6.69
N SER A 24 23.35 -2.52 -7.29
CA SER A 24 24.68 -1.96 -7.55
C SER A 24 25.61 -2.92 -8.30
N GLY A 25 25.09 -3.64 -9.29
CA GLY A 25 25.83 -4.60 -10.11
C GLY A 25 25.84 -6.03 -9.54
N LEU A 26 25.27 -6.26 -8.36
CA LEU A 26 25.14 -7.59 -7.77
C LEU A 26 23.73 -8.14 -7.99
N GLU A 27 23.64 -9.37 -8.50
CA GLU A 27 22.37 -10.09 -8.56
C GLU A 27 22.04 -10.66 -7.19
N VAL A 28 20.88 -10.28 -6.67
CA VAL A 28 20.40 -10.73 -5.37
C VAL A 28 18.97 -11.23 -5.54
N SER A 29 18.70 -12.36 -4.89
CA SER A 29 17.41 -13.03 -4.90
C SER A 29 16.73 -12.92 -3.54
N PHE A 30 15.45 -12.58 -3.54
CA PHE A 30 14.60 -12.55 -2.36
C PHE A 30 13.43 -13.51 -2.51
N PRO A 31 12.93 -14.11 -1.42
CA PRO A 31 11.68 -14.85 -1.47
C PRO A 31 10.50 -13.92 -1.81
N LEU A 32 9.47 -14.48 -2.46
CA LEU A 32 8.17 -13.86 -2.67
C LEU A 32 7.14 -14.56 -1.78
N ASN A 33 6.72 -13.89 -0.72
CA ASN A 33 5.82 -14.42 0.28
C ASN A 33 4.45 -13.75 0.19
N ALA A 34 3.43 -14.44 0.69
CA ALA A 34 2.11 -13.83 0.82
C ALA A 34 2.09 -12.80 1.95
N ILE A 35 1.22 -11.81 1.83
CA ILE A 35 0.85 -10.91 2.91
C ILE A 35 0.32 -11.75 4.09
N PRO A 36 0.78 -11.51 5.33
CA PRO A 36 0.27 -12.23 6.50
C PRO A 36 -1.25 -12.20 6.59
N ASP A 37 -1.87 -13.38 6.80
CA ASP A 37 -3.33 -13.53 6.81
C ASP A 37 -3.99 -12.56 7.78
N MET A 38 -3.42 -12.39 8.98
CA MET A 38 -3.90 -11.43 9.97
C MET A 38 -3.98 -9.98 9.45
N ILE A 39 -2.96 -9.51 8.73
CA ILE A 39 -2.98 -8.16 8.13
C ILE A 39 -4.03 -8.12 7.01
N TYR A 40 -4.05 -9.16 6.18
CA TYR A 40 -4.92 -9.26 5.03
C TYR A 40 -6.40 -9.22 5.42
N GLU A 41 -6.82 -10.15 6.29
CA GLU A 41 -8.19 -10.28 6.78
C GLU A 41 -8.64 -9.01 7.48
N THR A 42 -7.77 -8.40 8.31
CA THR A 42 -8.13 -7.14 8.98
C THR A 42 -8.36 -6.01 7.96
N ILE A 43 -7.58 -5.95 6.86
CA ILE A 43 -7.79 -4.93 5.83
C ILE A 43 -9.07 -5.20 5.03
N VAL A 44 -9.31 -6.44 4.61
CA VAL A 44 -10.53 -6.82 3.84
C VAL A 44 -11.78 -6.54 4.68
N ASN A 45 -11.76 -6.89 5.96
CA ASN A 45 -12.91 -6.74 6.86
C ASN A 45 -12.99 -5.36 7.53
N THR A 46 -12.18 -4.38 7.11
CA THR A 46 -12.15 -3.04 7.73
C THR A 46 -13.53 -2.36 7.74
N LEU A 47 -14.37 -2.63 6.74
CA LEU A 47 -15.71 -2.05 6.62
C LEU A 47 -16.82 -2.93 7.20
N GLU A 48 -16.50 -4.15 7.65
CA GLU A 48 -17.48 -5.09 8.19
C GLU A 48 -18.03 -4.59 9.53
N GLY A 49 -19.36 -4.64 9.70
CA GLY A 49 -20.03 -4.21 10.94
C GLY A 49 -20.13 -2.69 11.15
N ALA A 50 -19.65 -1.86 10.22
CA ALA A 50 -19.86 -0.41 10.27
C ALA A 50 -21.32 -0.07 9.91
N ARG A 51 -21.95 0.82 10.70
CA ARG A 51 -23.40 1.09 10.63
C ARG A 51 -23.80 2.08 9.55
N ASP A 52 -22.95 3.05 9.27
CA ASP A 52 -23.21 4.16 8.34
C ASP A 52 -21.95 4.57 7.56
N ALA A 53 -22.13 5.46 6.58
CA ALA A 53 -21.04 5.95 5.74
C ALA A 53 -19.96 6.71 6.53
N ASP A 54 -20.33 7.39 7.62
CA ASP A 54 -19.41 8.13 8.47
C ASP A 54 -18.49 7.18 9.24
N GLU A 55 -19.05 6.12 9.83
CA GLU A 55 -18.29 5.08 10.51
C GLU A 55 -17.37 4.35 9.54
N LYS A 56 -17.86 4.00 8.34
CA LYS A 56 -17.04 3.37 7.28
C LYS A 56 -15.87 4.27 6.89
N THR A 57 -16.12 5.55 6.65
CA THR A 57 -15.10 6.53 6.30
C THR A 57 -14.09 6.69 7.42
N ARG A 58 -14.56 6.79 8.68
CA ARG A 58 -13.71 6.86 9.86
C ARG A 58 -12.82 5.63 9.99
N ARG A 59 -13.34 4.42 9.78
CA ARG A 59 -12.53 3.19 9.82
C ARG A 59 -11.45 3.17 8.72
N LEU A 60 -11.77 3.66 7.52
CA LEU A 60 -10.80 3.78 6.43
C LEU A 60 -9.70 4.81 6.70
N TYR A 61 -9.98 5.84 7.49
CA TYR A 61 -9.05 6.95 7.73
C TYR A 61 -8.38 6.94 9.10
N ASP A 62 -9.10 6.68 10.18
CA ASP A 62 -8.54 6.80 11.52
C ASP A 62 -7.76 5.54 11.91
N SER A 63 -8.07 4.40 11.29
CA SER A 63 -7.30 3.18 11.48
C SER A 63 -5.86 3.35 11.04
N THR A 64 -4.94 2.98 11.93
CA THR A 64 -3.50 2.95 11.65
C THR A 64 -3.10 1.75 10.79
N LEU A 65 -3.98 0.76 10.63
CA LEU A 65 -3.73 -0.48 9.89
C LEU A 65 -3.27 -0.20 8.46
N MET A 66 -3.99 0.63 7.72
CA MET A 66 -3.64 0.98 6.33
C MET A 66 -2.59 2.08 6.23
N LYS A 67 -2.05 2.55 7.36
CA LYS A 67 -1.09 3.67 7.41
C LYS A 67 0.25 3.23 8.04
N PRO A 68 0.89 2.15 7.55
CA PRO A 68 2.15 1.70 8.11
C PRO A 68 3.22 2.77 7.95
N THR A 69 4.22 2.68 8.83
CA THR A 69 5.46 3.45 8.67
C THR A 69 6.38 2.70 7.74
N ILE A 70 6.70 3.30 6.60
CA ILE A 70 7.66 2.76 5.65
C ILE A 70 9.05 3.27 6.00
N SER A 71 9.95 2.34 6.27
CA SER A 71 11.37 2.59 6.50
C SER A 71 12.18 2.25 5.26
N SER A 72 13.03 3.18 4.84
CA SER A 72 13.87 3.12 3.63
C SER A 72 15.31 3.47 3.99
N GLN A 73 16.27 2.96 3.23
CA GLN A 73 17.69 3.25 3.47
C GLN A 73 18.05 4.67 3.01
N ASN A 74 18.45 5.51 3.96
CA ASN A 74 18.97 6.85 3.70
C ASN A 74 20.49 6.81 3.61
N ALA A 75 21.03 6.61 2.41
CA ALA A 75 22.47 6.52 2.19
C ALA A 75 23.23 7.84 2.45
N THR A 76 22.53 8.98 2.51
CA THR A 76 23.15 10.32 2.62
C THR A 76 23.10 10.90 4.03
N GLY A 77 22.30 10.33 4.93
CA GLY A 77 22.13 10.83 6.30
C GLY A 77 23.10 10.17 7.28
N ILE A 78 23.41 10.89 8.38
CA ILE A 78 24.13 10.32 9.54
C ILE A 78 23.30 9.18 10.17
N PHE A 79 21.97 9.31 10.14
CA PHE A 79 21.05 8.24 10.49
C PHE A 79 20.62 7.50 9.21
N PRO A 80 20.91 6.19 9.09
CA PRO A 80 20.81 5.47 7.82
C PRO A 80 19.39 5.04 7.46
N ILE A 81 18.39 5.39 8.28
CA ILE A 81 16.99 5.02 8.07
C ILE A 81 16.14 6.29 7.98
N ASN A 82 15.45 6.43 6.86
CA ASN A 82 14.36 7.40 6.71
C ASN A 82 13.02 6.68 6.88
N SER A 83 12.11 7.26 7.64
CA SER A 83 10.79 6.70 7.89
C SER A 83 9.69 7.69 7.52
N ALA A 84 8.66 7.20 6.82
CA ALA A 84 7.50 8.00 6.44
C ALA A 84 6.21 7.18 6.55
N LYS A 85 5.13 7.80 7.04
CA LYS A 85 3.81 7.17 6.98
C LYS A 85 3.29 7.22 5.55
N LYS A 86 2.80 6.11 5.04
CA LYS A 86 2.09 6.04 3.75
C LYS A 86 0.79 5.28 3.91
N LEU A 87 -0.23 5.69 3.15
CA LEU A 87 -1.45 4.91 3.01
C LEU A 87 -1.17 3.75 2.04
N VAL A 88 -1.23 2.52 2.55
CA VAL A 88 -1.11 1.30 1.75
C VAL A 88 -2.48 0.68 1.52
N ARG A 89 -2.63 -0.06 0.42
CA ARG A 89 -3.85 -0.77 0.06
C ARG A 89 -3.51 -2.18 -0.42
N LEU A 90 -4.48 -3.08 -0.28
CA LEU A 90 -4.50 -4.28 -1.11
C LEU A 90 -4.71 -3.87 -2.58
N THR A 91 -4.09 -4.60 -3.47
CA THR A 91 -4.19 -4.34 -4.92
C THR A 91 -4.72 -5.54 -5.63
N LEU A 92 -5.35 -5.32 -6.77
CA LEU A 92 -5.75 -6.40 -7.65
C LEU A 92 -4.53 -7.05 -8.32
N THR A 93 -4.71 -8.27 -8.82
CA THR A 93 -3.77 -8.93 -9.73
C THR A 93 -3.65 -8.14 -11.02
N ASP A 94 -2.53 -8.30 -11.74
CA ASP A 94 -2.32 -7.57 -13.00
C ASP A 94 -3.43 -7.92 -14.04
N ASP A 95 -3.81 -9.20 -14.17
CA ASP A 95 -4.93 -9.60 -15.05
C ASP A 95 -6.27 -8.96 -14.67
N ALA A 96 -6.61 -8.95 -13.38
CA ALA A 96 -7.86 -8.33 -12.91
C ALA A 96 -7.86 -6.81 -13.09
N LEU A 97 -6.68 -6.17 -13.00
CA LEU A 97 -6.53 -4.74 -13.30
C LEU A 97 -6.79 -4.45 -14.77
N ASP A 98 -6.20 -5.23 -15.66
CA ASP A 98 -6.36 -5.04 -17.11
C ASP A 98 -7.84 -5.18 -17.52
N ASP A 99 -8.57 -6.11 -16.91
CA ASP A 99 -10.00 -6.31 -17.15
C ASP A 99 -10.88 -5.17 -16.61
N MET A 100 -10.54 -4.61 -15.45
CA MET A 100 -11.45 -3.76 -14.68
C MET A 100 -11.13 -2.27 -14.75
N ILE A 101 -9.90 -1.86 -15.12
CA ILE A 101 -9.45 -0.47 -14.95
C ILE A 101 -10.33 0.55 -15.66
N LEU A 102 -10.83 0.23 -16.86
CA LEU A 102 -11.70 1.13 -17.62
C LEU A 102 -13.08 1.30 -16.97
N GLU A 103 -13.64 0.23 -16.41
CA GLU A 103 -14.90 0.28 -15.66
C GLU A 103 -14.74 1.13 -14.41
N LEU A 104 -13.65 0.92 -13.67
CA LEU A 104 -13.36 1.67 -12.45
C LEU A 104 -13.20 3.16 -12.73
N GLU A 105 -12.42 3.53 -13.74
CA GLU A 105 -12.28 4.94 -14.14
C GLU A 105 -13.61 5.55 -14.61
N GLY A 106 -14.43 4.79 -15.34
CA GLY A 106 -15.79 5.22 -15.71
C GLY A 106 -16.65 5.52 -14.49
N ALA A 107 -16.56 4.69 -13.44
CA ALA A 107 -17.24 4.93 -12.18
C ALA A 107 -16.69 6.16 -11.43
N GLU A 108 -15.36 6.37 -11.40
CA GLU A 108 -14.75 7.57 -10.81
C GLU A 108 -15.24 8.85 -11.50
N LEU A 109 -15.37 8.85 -12.83
CA LEU A 109 -15.86 9.98 -13.61
C LEU A 109 -17.30 10.38 -13.22
N SER A 110 -18.13 9.40 -12.83
CA SER A 110 -19.53 9.67 -12.41
C SER A 110 -19.64 10.50 -11.13
N PHE A 111 -18.54 10.62 -10.36
CA PHE A 111 -18.50 11.46 -9.15
C PHE A 111 -17.99 12.88 -9.43
N GLN A 112 -17.47 13.17 -10.63
CA GLN A 112 -16.91 14.49 -10.92
C GLN A 112 -17.99 15.57 -10.94
N GLY A 113 -17.70 16.70 -10.28
CA GLY A 113 -18.63 17.83 -10.16
C GLY A 113 -19.74 17.64 -9.13
N ARG A 114 -19.83 16.47 -8.48
CA ARG A 114 -20.78 16.20 -7.39
C ARG A 114 -20.11 16.43 -6.02
N PRO A 115 -20.84 16.95 -5.02
CA PRO A 115 -20.32 17.07 -3.65
C PRO A 115 -19.86 15.72 -3.09
N PHE A 116 -18.77 15.74 -2.31
CA PHE A 116 -18.21 14.52 -1.72
C PHE A 116 -19.20 13.81 -0.79
N ASP A 117 -19.88 14.58 0.06
CA ASP A 117 -20.83 14.05 1.05
C ASP A 117 -22.06 13.39 0.39
N GLU A 118 -22.43 13.82 -0.83
CA GLU A 118 -23.52 13.22 -1.61
C GLU A 118 -23.10 11.95 -2.37
N THR A 119 -21.79 11.70 -2.51
CA THR A 119 -21.25 10.56 -3.29
C THR A 119 -20.56 9.52 -2.42
N ILE A 120 -20.49 9.74 -1.09
CA ILE A 120 -19.70 8.90 -0.20
C ILE A 120 -20.18 7.45 -0.17
N GLU A 121 -21.50 7.22 -0.21
CA GLU A 121 -22.07 5.87 -0.24
C GLU A 121 -21.68 5.13 -1.52
N GLU A 122 -21.84 5.75 -2.68
CA GLU A 122 -21.47 5.18 -3.98
C GLU A 122 -19.95 4.88 -4.07
N ARG A 123 -19.12 5.75 -3.48
CA ARG A 123 -17.66 5.56 -3.40
C ARG A 123 -17.28 4.38 -2.51
N ILE A 124 -17.98 4.23 -1.38
CA ILE A 124 -17.83 3.10 -0.47
C ILE A 124 -18.26 1.80 -1.18
N GLU A 125 -19.40 1.80 -1.87
CA GLU A 125 -19.90 0.64 -2.61
C GLU A 125 -18.92 0.22 -3.71
N LEU A 126 -18.37 1.17 -4.45
CA LEU A 126 -17.34 0.90 -5.45
C LEU A 126 -16.09 0.27 -4.81
N TYR A 127 -15.62 0.80 -3.68
CA TYR A 127 -14.51 0.21 -2.92
C TYR A 127 -14.81 -1.22 -2.46
N GLN A 128 -16.00 -1.46 -1.89
CA GLN A 128 -16.42 -2.79 -1.43
C GLN A 128 -16.54 -3.77 -2.60
N LYS A 129 -17.07 -3.36 -3.74
CA LYS A 129 -17.17 -4.17 -4.97
C LYS A 129 -15.80 -4.62 -5.44
N VAL A 130 -14.80 -3.72 -5.43
CA VAL A 130 -13.41 -4.06 -5.79
C VAL A 130 -12.81 -5.12 -4.85
N MET A 131 -13.14 -5.05 -3.56
CA MET A 131 -12.60 -5.95 -2.54
C MET A 131 -13.42 -7.22 -2.32
N LEU A 132 -14.53 -7.41 -3.05
CA LEU A 132 -15.47 -8.52 -2.82
C LEU A 132 -14.91 -9.87 -3.31
N ASP A 133 -14.20 -9.88 -4.44
CA ASP A 133 -13.66 -11.10 -5.02
C ASP A 133 -12.19 -11.29 -4.61
N ASP A 134 -11.99 -12.09 -3.56
CA ASP A 134 -10.69 -12.44 -3.01
C ASP A 134 -9.70 -12.95 -4.07
N LYS A 135 -10.18 -13.66 -5.10
CA LYS A 135 -9.33 -14.22 -6.16
C LYS A 135 -8.70 -13.15 -7.05
N LYS A 136 -9.30 -11.96 -7.09
CA LYS A 136 -8.78 -10.82 -7.84
C LYS A 136 -7.76 -10.03 -7.04
N ILE A 137 -7.62 -10.27 -5.74
CA ILE A 137 -6.66 -9.56 -4.89
C ILE A 137 -5.29 -10.25 -4.95
N ASP A 138 -4.25 -9.46 -5.19
CA ASP A 138 -2.88 -9.94 -5.19
C ASP A 138 -2.38 -10.14 -3.76
N ARG A 139 -2.27 -11.41 -3.35
CA ARG A 139 -1.79 -11.79 -2.02
C ARG A 139 -0.29 -11.54 -1.81
N PHE A 140 0.48 -11.14 -2.82
CA PHE A 140 1.94 -11.00 -2.73
C PHE A 140 2.44 -9.56 -2.62
N ARG A 141 1.56 -8.56 -2.73
CA ARG A 141 1.98 -7.15 -2.74
C ARG A 141 0.98 -6.18 -2.12
N PHE A 142 1.52 -5.12 -1.52
CA PHE A 142 0.75 -3.92 -1.19
C PHE A 142 0.97 -2.83 -2.24
N GLY A 143 0.04 -1.88 -2.31
CA GLY A 143 0.14 -0.70 -3.15
C GLY A 143 0.11 0.60 -2.37
N ALA A 144 0.87 1.61 -2.82
CA ALA A 144 0.74 2.99 -2.35
C ALA A 144 1.01 4.00 -3.46
N VAL A 145 0.54 5.23 -3.30
CA VAL A 145 0.88 6.35 -4.20
C VAL A 145 2.06 7.17 -3.65
N GLU A 146 2.92 7.65 -4.54
CA GLU A 146 3.91 8.69 -4.25
C GLU A 146 3.38 10.04 -4.72
N MET A 147 3.22 10.98 -3.80
CA MET A 147 2.64 12.27 -4.11
C MET A 147 3.69 13.34 -4.42
N TYR A 148 4.84 13.28 -3.76
CA TYR A 148 5.76 14.42 -3.71
C TYR A 148 7.17 14.10 -4.22
N GLY A 149 7.52 12.81 -4.35
CA GLY A 149 8.87 12.44 -4.81
C GLY A 149 9.97 12.78 -3.81
N ASP A 150 9.61 12.83 -2.53
CA ASP A 150 10.48 13.20 -1.40
C ASP A 150 11.54 12.12 -1.08
N VAL A 151 12.18 12.23 0.08
CA VAL A 151 13.29 11.37 0.54
C VAL A 151 12.99 9.87 0.39
N THR A 152 11.79 9.39 0.71
CA THR A 152 11.45 7.96 0.53
C THR A 152 11.53 7.52 -0.94
N TYR A 153 11.05 8.34 -1.87
CA TYR A 153 11.12 8.06 -3.30
C TYR A 153 12.58 8.04 -3.79
N GLN A 154 13.36 9.04 -3.39
CA GLN A 154 14.78 9.11 -3.74
C GLN A 154 15.59 7.94 -3.18
N ASN A 155 15.25 7.47 -1.97
CA ASN A 155 15.84 6.29 -1.38
C ASN A 155 15.48 5.02 -2.15
N ILE A 156 14.20 4.83 -2.51
CA ILE A 156 13.73 3.66 -3.26
C ILE A 156 14.36 3.58 -4.66
N LEU A 157 14.53 4.72 -5.33
CA LEU A 157 15.25 4.77 -6.62
C LEU A 157 16.68 4.26 -6.53
N ARG A 158 17.30 4.34 -5.34
CA ARG A 158 18.67 3.89 -5.09
C ARG A 158 18.71 2.45 -4.58
N ASP A 159 17.84 2.13 -3.63
CA ASP A 159 17.72 0.83 -2.98
C ASP A 159 16.25 0.49 -2.77
N PRO A 160 15.71 -0.54 -3.43
CA PRO A 160 14.28 -0.84 -3.39
C PRO A 160 13.88 -1.56 -2.10
N ARG A 161 14.83 -1.93 -1.23
CA ARG A 161 14.54 -2.67 0.00
C ARG A 161 13.90 -1.73 1.01
N VAL A 162 12.69 -2.07 1.44
CA VAL A 162 11.92 -1.30 2.42
C VAL A 162 11.30 -2.20 3.47
N SER A 163 10.97 -1.62 4.61
CA SER A 163 10.17 -2.28 5.64
C SER A 163 8.88 -1.50 5.89
N LEU A 164 7.74 -2.17 5.81
CA LEU A 164 6.43 -1.64 6.18
C LEU A 164 6.13 -2.08 7.61
N ASN A 165 6.02 -1.12 8.52
CA ASN A 165 5.73 -1.38 9.93
C ASN A 165 4.25 -1.08 10.19
N PHE A 166 3.47 -2.14 10.30
CA PHE A 166 2.04 -2.12 10.60
C PHE A 166 1.82 -2.13 12.10
N PHE A 167 0.84 -1.36 12.55
CA PHE A 167 0.39 -1.34 13.94
C PHE A 167 -1.10 -0.99 13.98
N TRP A 168 -1.88 -1.72 14.75
CA TRP A 168 -3.28 -1.40 15.01
C TRP A 168 -3.77 -2.06 16.31
N ARG A 169 -4.97 -1.69 16.75
CA ARG A 169 -5.68 -2.36 17.84
C ARG A 169 -6.89 -3.08 17.27
N GLN A 170 -7.16 -4.27 17.79
CA GLN A 170 -8.42 -4.95 17.51
C GLN A 170 -9.46 -4.48 18.54
N GLU A 171 -10.73 -4.37 18.13
CA GLU A 171 -11.79 -4.00 19.08
C GLU A 171 -12.09 -5.14 20.06
N ALA A 172 -11.95 -6.39 19.60
CA ALA A 172 -12.22 -7.59 20.40
C ALA A 172 -11.11 -7.93 21.41
N GLU A 173 -9.88 -7.46 21.18
CA GLU A 173 -8.73 -7.74 22.04
C GLU A 173 -7.94 -6.45 22.32
N PRO A 174 -7.67 -6.11 23.60
CA PRO A 174 -6.94 -4.88 23.95
C PRO A 174 -5.47 -4.91 23.52
N GLN A 175 -4.96 -6.05 23.06
CA GLN A 175 -3.58 -6.20 22.64
C GLN A 175 -3.35 -5.46 21.32
N SER A 176 -2.28 -4.67 21.30
CA SER A 176 -1.89 -3.96 20.09
C SER A 176 -1.11 -4.90 19.16
N GLN A 177 -1.65 -5.09 17.96
CA GLN A 177 -1.05 -5.89 16.92
C GLN A 177 0.04 -5.10 16.20
N SER A 178 1.16 -5.76 15.89
CA SER A 178 2.30 -5.12 15.24
C SER A 178 3.05 -6.10 14.35
N TYR A 179 3.36 -5.66 13.13
CA TYR A 179 4.09 -6.46 12.15
C TYR A 179 5.13 -5.60 11.44
N GLN A 180 6.31 -6.17 11.20
CA GLN A 180 7.25 -5.66 10.20
C GLN A 180 7.16 -6.55 8.97
N VAL A 181 6.83 -5.96 7.83
CA VAL A 181 6.83 -6.64 6.52
C VAL A 181 7.96 -6.06 5.68
N ASN A 182 8.97 -6.86 5.37
CA ASN A 182 10.06 -6.48 4.48
C ASN A 182 9.66 -6.73 3.03
N CYS A 183 9.89 -5.73 2.18
CA CYS A 183 9.48 -5.76 0.79
C CYS A 183 10.58 -5.28 -0.14
N ILE A 184 10.46 -5.67 -1.41
CA ILE A 184 11.09 -4.96 -2.53
C ILE A 184 10.04 -4.00 -3.12
N ALA A 185 10.38 -2.71 -3.16
CA ALA A 185 9.56 -1.68 -3.75
C ALA A 185 9.84 -1.55 -5.25
N GLU A 186 8.80 -1.70 -6.06
CA GLU A 186 8.81 -1.40 -7.49
C GLU A 186 8.13 -0.04 -7.73
N ILE A 187 8.75 0.82 -8.53
CA ILE A 187 8.18 2.10 -8.95
C ILE A 187 7.42 1.91 -10.26
N VAL A 188 6.11 2.13 -10.22
CA VAL A 188 5.23 2.06 -11.38
C VAL A 188 4.92 3.49 -11.86
N PRO A 189 5.30 3.85 -13.10
CA PRO A 189 5.15 5.20 -13.61
C PRO A 189 3.69 5.55 -13.97
N PRO A 190 3.37 6.85 -14.14
CA PRO A 190 2.10 7.27 -14.71
C PRO A 190 1.82 6.65 -16.08
N GLY A 191 0.55 6.30 -16.33
CA GLY A 191 0.08 5.68 -17.57
C GLY A 191 -0.15 4.17 -17.47
N ASP A 192 0.54 3.50 -16.54
CA ASP A 192 0.35 2.08 -16.27
C ASP A 192 -1.04 1.78 -15.63
N PRO A 193 -1.73 0.68 -15.98
CA PRO A 193 -3.00 0.29 -15.36
C PRO A 193 -2.95 0.23 -13.83
N TYR A 194 -1.85 -0.26 -13.26
CA TYR A 194 -1.65 -0.30 -11.81
C TYR A 194 -1.54 1.10 -11.21
N PHE A 195 -0.82 2.02 -11.85
CA PHE A 195 -0.76 3.42 -11.41
C PHE A 195 -2.15 4.05 -11.43
N ARG A 196 -2.91 3.85 -12.52
CA ARG A 196 -4.27 4.38 -12.68
C ARG A 196 -5.20 3.86 -11.58
N TYR A 197 -5.13 2.56 -11.28
CA TYR A 197 -5.86 1.95 -10.16
C TYR A 197 -5.48 2.58 -8.82
N MET A 198 -4.18 2.68 -8.50
CA MET A 198 -3.74 3.23 -7.23
C MET A 198 -4.14 4.70 -7.07
N ARG A 199 -4.09 5.47 -8.15
CA ARG A 199 -4.57 6.85 -8.21
C ARG A 199 -6.07 6.92 -7.91
N LEU A 200 -6.88 6.10 -8.57
CA LEU A 200 -8.33 6.01 -8.36
C LEU A 200 -8.64 5.67 -6.90
N MET A 201 -8.04 4.61 -6.36
CA MET A 201 -8.29 4.16 -4.99
C MET A 201 -7.94 5.22 -3.94
N ARG A 202 -6.92 6.05 -4.21
CA ARG A 202 -6.59 7.18 -3.35
C ARG A 202 -7.62 8.31 -3.44
N ARG A 203 -8.15 8.57 -4.64
CA ARG A 203 -9.10 9.65 -4.94
C ARG A 203 -10.53 9.35 -4.52
N LEU A 204 -10.92 8.07 -4.45
CA LEU A 204 -12.26 7.66 -3.99
C LEU A 204 -12.67 8.35 -2.70
N PHE A 205 -11.73 8.58 -1.81
CA PHE A 205 -12.01 9.12 -0.49
C PHE A 205 -11.39 10.51 -0.24
N SER A 206 -10.83 11.15 -1.28
CA SER A 206 -10.28 12.51 -1.16
C SER A 206 -11.37 13.56 -1.33
N SER A 207 -11.79 14.21 -0.25
CA SER A 207 -12.78 15.31 -0.28
C SER A 207 -12.19 16.64 -0.77
N ARG A 208 -10.86 16.74 -0.89
CA ARG A 208 -10.17 17.93 -1.39
C ARG A 208 -9.35 17.59 -2.63
N LEU A 209 -9.26 18.54 -3.54
CA LEU A 209 -8.16 18.62 -4.49
C LEU A 209 -6.87 18.67 -3.68
N LEU A 210 -6.01 17.67 -3.87
CA LEU A 210 -4.73 17.63 -3.19
C LEU A 210 -3.85 18.73 -3.81
N GLU A 211 -3.35 19.64 -2.99
CA GLU A 211 -2.30 20.57 -3.39
C GLU A 211 -0.99 19.79 -3.58
N LEU A 212 -0.86 19.19 -4.75
CA LEU A 212 0.38 18.59 -5.19
C LEU A 212 1.35 19.73 -5.50
N ARG A 213 2.48 19.78 -4.80
CA ARG A 213 3.47 20.88 -4.87
C ARG A 213 4.06 21.01 -6.28
N GLY A 214 3.36 21.71 -7.17
CA GLY A 214 3.78 21.96 -8.55
C GLY A 214 3.62 20.79 -9.51
N THR A 215 2.91 19.71 -9.15
CA THR A 215 2.59 18.61 -10.07
C THR A 215 1.09 18.51 -10.34
N VAL A 216 0.73 18.09 -11.54
CA VAL A 216 -0.69 17.92 -11.94
C VAL A 216 -1.26 16.61 -11.40
N ASP A 217 -0.39 15.63 -11.10
CA ASP A 217 -0.78 14.31 -10.61
C ASP A 217 0.31 13.70 -9.69
N TYR A 218 0.02 12.51 -9.14
CA TYR A 218 0.98 11.73 -8.36
C TYR A 218 2.23 11.36 -9.18
N VAL A 219 3.38 11.26 -8.51
CA VAL A 219 4.67 10.98 -9.15
C VAL A 219 4.73 9.56 -9.69
N CYS A 220 4.32 8.58 -8.87
CA CYS A 220 4.29 7.17 -9.22
C CYS A 220 3.38 6.40 -8.27
N ALA A 221 3.22 5.11 -8.52
CA ALA A 221 2.71 4.14 -7.55
C ALA A 221 3.84 3.19 -7.15
N TYR A 222 3.74 2.62 -5.96
CA TYR A 222 4.65 1.59 -5.48
C TYR A 222 3.92 0.25 -5.46
N LYS A 223 4.53 -0.81 -6.00
CA LYS A 223 4.24 -2.19 -5.60
C LYS A 223 5.23 -2.59 -4.52
N PHE A 224 4.77 -3.00 -3.36
CA PHE A 224 5.61 -3.52 -2.27
C PHE A 224 5.49 -5.04 -2.23
N TRP A 225 6.38 -5.71 -2.95
CA TRP A 225 6.43 -7.17 -3.04
C TRP A 225 6.93 -7.76 -1.72
N VAL A 226 6.13 -8.59 -1.09
CA VAL A 226 6.41 -9.09 0.26
C VAL A 226 7.50 -10.16 0.23
N CYS A 227 8.55 -9.95 1.00
CA CYS A 227 9.68 -10.88 1.12
C CYS A 227 9.71 -11.61 2.45
N GLU A 228 9.42 -10.91 3.54
CA GLU A 228 9.51 -11.48 4.88
C GLU A 228 8.52 -10.76 5.79
N SER A 229 7.92 -11.47 6.73
CA SER A 229 7.07 -10.87 7.77
C SER A 229 7.55 -11.29 9.14
N LYS A 230 7.60 -10.32 10.07
CA LYS A 230 7.93 -10.52 11.48
C LYS A 230 6.77 -10.02 12.33
N GLU A 231 6.18 -10.93 13.09
CA GLU A 231 5.21 -10.62 14.12
C GLU A 231 5.94 -9.94 15.29
N LYS A 232 5.41 -8.80 15.75
CA LYS A 232 6.03 -7.91 16.75
C LYS A 232 5.01 -7.40 17.77
N SER A 233 3.84 -8.02 17.86
CA SER A 233 2.79 -7.58 18.77
C SER A 233 3.26 -7.74 20.20
N LEU A 234 2.77 -6.86 21.06
CA LEU A 234 3.04 -6.94 22.48
C LEU A 234 2.12 -8.02 23.05
N THR A 235 2.54 -9.29 22.94
CA THR A 235 1.92 -10.36 23.74
C THR A 235 2.15 -10.06 25.22
N GLU A 236 1.18 -10.39 26.07
CA GLU A 236 1.22 -10.32 27.54
C GLU A 236 2.30 -11.23 28.19
N LYS A 237 3.45 -11.45 27.55
CA LYS A 237 4.57 -12.26 28.08
C LYS A 237 5.19 -11.70 29.37
N ALA A 238 4.70 -10.58 29.90
CA ALA A 238 5.19 -9.93 31.11
C ALA A 238 4.14 -9.69 32.21
N GLY A 239 2.90 -10.19 32.08
CA GLY A 239 1.92 -10.16 33.19
C GLY A 239 1.50 -8.76 33.66
N TYR A 240 1.57 -7.74 32.81
CA TYR A 240 1.01 -6.42 33.12
C TYR A 240 -0.44 -6.36 32.63
N SER A 241 -1.36 -6.82 33.47
CA SER A 241 -2.78 -6.46 33.35
C SER A 241 -2.97 -5.05 33.92
N PHE A 242 -3.53 -4.15 33.12
CA PHE A 242 -4.09 -2.92 33.66
C PHE A 242 -5.41 -3.27 34.34
N LEU A 243 -5.48 -3.01 35.65
CA LEU A 243 -6.70 -3.02 36.47
C LEU A 243 -7.72 -2.00 35.95
#